data_AF-A0AAN8L7G4-F1
#
_entry.id   AF-A0AAN8L7G4-F1
#
_cell.length_a   1.000
_cell.length_b   1.000
_cell.length_c   1.000
_cell.angle_alpha   90.00
_cell.angle_beta   90.00
_cell.angle_gamma   90.00
#
_symmetry.space_group_name_H-M   'P 1'
#
loop_
_entity.id
_entity.type
_entity.pdbx_description
1 polymer ?
#
loop_
_entity_poly.entity_id
_entity_poly.type
_entity_poly.pdbx_seq_one_letter_code
_entity_poly.pdbx_strand_id
1 'polypeptide(L)'
;MLVVAVYGTLADLLSVASNKLGIKACNLYNGKGGLIDDIALIRDDDVLYVSEGDPFFDPQNDVRATDDRPGAHTDWLTLNIGGRLFTTTRSTLVSKEPESMLAHMFREKDVWGNKQDECGAYLIDRSPEYFEPILNYLRHGQLIINEGINLLGVLEEARFFGIELLAEQLEVAIKNNQPPEDHSLHLSQGVCSVSAGYTHQIRAPLSGT
;
A
#
# COMPACT_ATOMS: atom_id res chain seq x y z
N MET A 1 39.28 -13.38 4.81
CA MET A 1 38.85 -13.47 6.21
C MET A 1 40.03 -13.07 7.09
N LEU A 2 39.90 -11.98 7.84
CA LEU A 2 40.93 -11.53 8.76
C LEU A 2 40.77 -12.28 10.10
N VAL A 3 41.84 -12.89 10.59
CA VAL A 3 41.85 -13.51 11.93
C VAL A 3 42.60 -12.57 12.86
N VAL A 4 41.93 -12.19 13.94
CA VAL A 4 42.49 -11.34 15.00
C VAL A 4 42.35 -12.10 16.31
N ALA A 5 43.47 -12.26 17.01
CA ALA A 5 43.42 -12.84 18.34
C ALA A 5 42.89 -11.78 19.32
N VAL A 6 41.87 -12.15 20.09
CA VAL A 6 41.16 -11.25 20.99
C VAL A 6 41.79 -11.35 22.37
N TYR A 7 42.58 -10.34 22.75
CA TYR A 7 43.18 -10.21 24.09
C TYR A 7 43.05 -8.77 24.56
N GLY A 8 42.82 -8.56 25.86
CA GLY A 8 42.70 -7.21 26.45
C GLY A 8 41.26 -6.70 26.49
N THR A 9 41.07 -5.43 26.17
CA THR A 9 39.76 -4.75 26.23
C THR A 9 39.09 -4.64 24.86
N LEU A 10 37.80 -4.31 24.83
CA LEU A 10 37.07 -4.03 23.58
C LEU A 10 37.71 -2.88 22.79
N ALA A 11 38.27 -1.87 23.48
CA ALA A 11 38.97 -0.76 22.85
C ALA A 11 40.24 -1.19 22.12
N ASP A 12 40.98 -2.16 22.69
CA ASP A 12 42.18 -2.73 22.06
C ASP A 12 41.79 -3.48 20.78
N LEU A 13 40.71 -4.27 20.83
CA LEU A 13 40.19 -5.00 19.67
C LEU A 13 39.76 -4.05 18.55
N LEU A 14 39.02 -2.99 18.88
CA LEU A 14 38.60 -1.97 17.91
C LEU A 14 39.81 -1.25 17.30
N SER A 15 40.83 -0.92 18.09
CA SER A 15 42.06 -0.29 17.59
C SER A 15 42.81 -1.20 16.59
N VAL A 16 42.92 -2.50 16.91
CA VAL A 16 43.53 -3.48 16.00
C VAL A 16 42.71 -3.62 14.71
N ALA A 17 41.38 -3.66 14.82
CA ALA A 17 40.48 -3.70 13.67
C ALA A 17 40.61 -2.43 12.80
N SER A 18 40.65 -1.23 13.41
CA SER A 18 40.84 0.03 12.69
C SER A 18 42.11 0.02 11.86
N ASN A 19 43.23 -0.36 12.47
CA ASN A 19 44.53 -0.36 11.81
C ASN A 19 44.62 -1.39 10.68
N LYS A 20 44.06 -2.60 10.89
CA LYS A 20 44.14 -3.68 9.90
C LYS A 20 43.18 -3.50 8.72
N LEU A 21 42.04 -2.86 8.94
CA LEU A 21 41.01 -2.66 7.92
C LEU A 21 41.05 -1.27 7.28
N GLY A 22 41.81 -0.33 7.86
CA GLY A 22 41.91 1.04 7.35
C GLY A 22 40.64 1.88 7.57
N ILE A 23 39.84 1.54 8.59
CA ILE A 23 38.57 2.19 8.92
C ILE A 23 38.60 2.75 10.35
N LYS A 24 37.74 3.70 10.70
CA LYS A 24 37.56 4.15 12.08
C LYS A 24 36.58 3.27 12.86
N ALA A 25 36.96 2.01 13.08
CA ALA A 25 36.14 1.05 13.83
C ALA A 25 35.67 1.60 15.20
N CYS A 26 34.37 1.61 15.44
CA CYS A 26 33.80 1.99 16.74
C CYS A 26 32.68 1.08 17.25
N ASN A 27 31.99 0.35 16.37
CA ASN A 27 31.00 -0.66 16.76
C ASN A 27 31.46 -2.06 16.34
N LEU A 28 31.16 -3.06 17.18
CA LEU A 28 31.41 -4.46 16.92
C LEU A 28 30.09 -5.24 17.01
N TYR A 29 29.81 -6.13 16.07
CA TYR A 29 28.56 -6.88 16.01
C TYR A 29 28.83 -8.38 15.82
N ASN A 30 27.95 -9.21 16.37
CA ASN A 30 27.89 -10.63 15.99
C ASN A 30 27.17 -10.81 14.64
N GLY A 31 27.22 -12.02 14.09
CA GLY A 31 26.54 -12.35 12.82
C GLY A 31 25.01 -12.29 12.84
N LYS A 32 24.37 -11.93 13.95
CA LYS A 32 22.92 -11.66 14.06
C LYS A 32 22.61 -10.17 14.24
N GLY A 33 23.62 -9.30 14.19
CA GLY A 33 23.48 -7.86 14.39
C GLY A 33 23.36 -7.39 15.84
N GLY A 34 23.61 -8.28 16.80
CA GLY A 34 23.74 -7.88 18.19
C GLY A 34 25.05 -7.12 18.40
N LEU A 35 24.96 -5.91 18.95
CA LEU A 35 26.13 -5.12 19.35
C LEU A 35 26.86 -5.84 20.48
N ILE A 36 28.18 -5.95 20.34
CA ILE A 36 29.08 -6.51 21.35
C ILE A 36 29.69 -5.36 22.12
N ASP A 37 29.30 -5.23 23.38
CA ASP A 37 29.80 -4.25 24.34
C ASP A 37 30.75 -4.87 25.38
N ASP A 38 30.73 -6.20 25.52
CA ASP A 38 31.63 -6.96 26.39
C ASP A 38 32.38 -8.06 25.61
N ILE A 39 33.71 -8.01 25.69
CA ILE A 39 34.63 -8.96 25.07
C ILE A 39 34.42 -10.40 25.59
N ALA A 40 33.87 -10.55 26.81
CA ALA A 40 33.56 -11.86 27.39
C ALA A 40 32.41 -12.59 26.66
N LEU A 41 31.64 -11.89 25.80
CA LEU A 41 30.56 -12.47 25.01
C LEU A 41 31.06 -13.12 23.70
N ILE A 42 32.32 -12.88 23.32
CA ILE A 42 32.93 -13.41 22.11
C ILE A 42 33.43 -14.82 22.37
N ARG A 43 33.01 -15.77 21.52
CA ARG A 43 33.41 -17.18 21.59
C ARG A 43 34.48 -17.51 20.57
N ASP A 44 35.14 -18.64 20.79
CA ASP A 44 36.00 -19.24 19.78
C ASP A 44 35.16 -19.52 18.52
N ASP A 45 35.73 -19.17 17.36
CA ASP A 45 35.10 -19.23 16.02
C ASP A 45 33.98 -18.22 15.72
N ASP A 46 33.75 -17.21 16.57
CA ASP A 46 32.81 -16.14 16.26
C ASP A 46 33.31 -15.28 15.07
N VAL A 47 32.42 -15.07 14.10
CA VAL A 47 32.62 -14.08 13.04
C VAL A 47 32.05 -12.76 13.51
N LEU A 48 32.96 -11.79 13.68
CA LEU A 48 32.63 -10.45 14.15
C LEU A 48 32.65 -9.46 12.99
N TYR A 49 31.73 -8.51 13.04
CA TYR A 49 31.57 -7.45 12.05
C TYR A 49 31.83 -6.12 12.71
N VAL A 50 32.45 -5.20 11.98
CA VAL A 50 32.93 -3.93 12.52
C VAL A 50 32.51 -2.78 11.62
N SER A 51 32.06 -1.67 12.21
CA SER A 51 31.61 -0.47 11.47
C SER A 51 32.20 0.82 12.04
N GLU A 52 32.13 1.89 11.24
CA GLU A 52 32.59 3.26 11.60
C GLU A 52 31.52 4.10 12.33
N GLY A 53 30.47 3.44 12.83
CA GLY A 53 29.38 4.07 13.58
C GLY A 53 28.01 3.74 13.02
N ASP A 54 28.00 3.20 11.80
CA ASP A 54 26.78 2.75 11.14
C ASP A 54 26.16 1.53 11.84
N PRO A 55 24.82 1.38 11.74
CA PRO A 55 24.14 0.18 12.21
C PRO A 55 24.67 -1.08 11.51
N PHE A 56 24.47 -2.24 12.13
CA PHE A 56 24.87 -3.51 11.54
C PHE A 56 24.17 -3.75 10.19
N PHE A 57 24.98 -3.94 9.15
CA PHE A 57 24.52 -4.47 7.88
C PHE A 57 24.80 -5.98 7.88
N ASP A 58 23.75 -6.79 7.81
CA ASP A 58 23.90 -8.24 7.63
C ASP A 58 24.27 -8.51 6.17
N PRO A 59 25.51 -8.95 5.86
CA PRO A 59 25.91 -9.23 4.49
C PRO A 59 25.29 -10.52 3.95
N GLN A 60 24.59 -11.32 4.77
CA GLN A 60 23.70 -12.38 4.28
C GLN A 60 22.32 -11.86 3.90
N ASN A 61 21.95 -10.63 4.28
CA ASN A 61 20.67 -10.04 3.88
C ASN A 61 20.68 -9.53 2.43
N ASP A 62 21.87 -9.25 1.86
CA ASP A 62 22.06 -9.05 0.42
C ASP A 62 21.92 -10.36 -0.40
N VAL A 63 21.88 -11.52 0.27
CA VAL A 63 21.67 -12.84 -0.37
C VAL A 63 20.37 -13.51 0.11
N ARG A 64 19.60 -12.90 1.02
CA ARG A 64 18.30 -13.40 1.49
C ARG A 64 17.10 -12.72 0.80
N ALA A 65 17.29 -12.39 -0.49
CA ALA A 65 16.19 -12.37 -1.45
C ALA A 65 15.53 -13.75 -1.61
N THR A 66 16.16 -14.86 -1.17
CA THR A 66 15.59 -16.21 -1.23
C THR A 66 15.56 -16.90 0.15
N ASP A 67 14.50 -16.68 0.93
CA ASP A 67 14.11 -17.61 2.00
C ASP A 67 12.89 -18.40 1.53
N ASP A 68 13.15 -19.53 0.87
CA ASP A 68 12.22 -20.64 0.63
C ASP A 68 11.95 -21.37 1.96
N ARG A 69 11.30 -20.66 2.90
CA ARG A 69 10.61 -21.28 4.04
C ARG A 69 9.12 -20.96 3.94
N PRO A 70 8.25 -21.94 3.66
CA PRO A 70 6.82 -21.72 3.67
C PRO A 70 6.36 -21.58 5.13
N GLY A 71 6.36 -20.34 5.65
CA GLY A 71 5.72 -20.06 6.95
C GLY A 71 6.41 -19.10 7.92
N ALA A 72 7.10 -18.04 7.46
CA ALA A 72 7.48 -16.94 8.36
C ALA A 72 7.26 -15.57 7.70
N HIS A 73 6.16 -14.91 8.09
CA HIS A 73 5.71 -13.63 7.57
C HIS A 73 6.73 -12.50 7.72
N THR A 74 7.29 -12.05 6.59
CA THR A 74 7.45 -10.61 6.30
C THR A 74 6.59 -10.25 5.08
N ASP A 75 5.35 -10.73 5.05
CA ASP A 75 4.37 -10.40 4.00
C ASP A 75 3.90 -8.95 4.06
N TRP A 76 4.27 -8.21 5.10
CA TRP A 76 3.87 -6.81 5.24
C TRP A 76 4.54 -5.94 4.17
N LEU A 77 3.71 -5.21 3.44
CA LEU A 77 4.06 -4.27 2.39
C LEU A 77 3.48 -2.91 2.75
N THR A 78 4.21 -1.84 2.42
CA THR A 78 3.71 -0.48 2.52
C THR A 78 3.50 0.08 1.11
N LEU A 79 2.31 0.61 0.86
CA LEU A 79 1.92 1.30 -0.36
C LEU A 79 1.81 2.79 -0.04
N ASN A 80 2.41 3.64 -0.87
CA ASN A 80 2.21 5.08 -0.83
C ASN A 80 1.27 5.48 -1.97
N ILE A 81 0.01 5.75 -1.63
CA ILE A 81 -1.05 6.10 -2.60
C ILE A 81 -1.24 7.62 -2.55
N GLY A 82 -0.77 8.34 -3.57
CA GLY A 82 -0.92 9.79 -3.66
C GLY A 82 -0.45 10.57 -2.43
N GLY A 83 0.54 10.05 -1.69
CA GLY A 83 1.10 10.65 -0.48
C GLY A 83 0.60 10.06 0.85
N ARG A 84 -0.40 9.17 0.85
CA ARG A 84 -0.86 8.46 2.07
C ARG A 84 -0.31 7.04 2.11
N LEU A 85 0.26 6.66 3.25
CA LEU A 85 0.79 5.32 3.48
C LEU A 85 -0.31 4.34 3.91
N PHE A 86 -0.31 3.16 3.29
CA PHE A 86 -1.15 2.03 3.62
C PHE A 86 -0.29 0.79 3.82
N THR A 87 -0.41 0.14 4.97
CA THR A 87 0.33 -1.09 5.26
C THR A 87 -0.63 -2.29 5.25
N THR A 88 -0.25 -3.34 4.53
CA THR A 88 -1.06 -4.55 4.35
C THR A 88 -0.17 -5.76 4.08
N THR A 89 -0.74 -6.96 3.98
CA THR A 89 0.03 -8.15 3.58
C THR A 89 -0.01 -8.37 2.08
N ARG A 90 1.02 -9.00 1.52
CA ARG A 90 1.05 -9.50 0.13
C ARG A 90 -0.17 -10.36 -0.18
N SER A 91 -0.52 -11.27 0.73
CA SER A 91 -1.72 -12.12 0.62
C SER A 91 -2.99 -11.31 0.38
N THR A 92 -3.16 -10.18 1.09
CA THR A 92 -4.32 -9.30 0.89
C THR A 92 -4.41 -8.81 -0.56
N LEU A 93 -3.27 -8.44 -1.17
CA LEU A 93 -3.24 -7.87 -2.52
C LEU A 93 -3.40 -8.90 -3.64
N VAL A 94 -3.01 -10.16 -3.40
CA VAL A 94 -2.95 -11.20 -4.46
C VAL A 94 -4.07 -12.23 -4.38
N SER A 95 -4.71 -12.43 -3.22
CA SER A 95 -5.59 -13.59 -3.02
C SER A 95 -7.02 -13.40 -3.52
N LYS A 96 -7.58 -12.18 -3.42
CA LYS A 96 -9.01 -11.95 -3.70
C LYS A 96 -9.31 -11.80 -5.19
N GLU A 97 -8.55 -10.96 -5.87
CA GLU A 97 -8.69 -10.67 -7.30
C GLU A 97 -7.36 -10.99 -8.00
N PRO A 98 -7.11 -12.26 -8.37
CA PRO A 98 -5.81 -12.66 -8.89
C PRO A 98 -5.46 -11.93 -10.18
N GLU A 99 -6.44 -11.56 -11.01
CA GLU A 99 -6.20 -10.86 -12.28
C GLU A 99 -6.04 -9.33 -12.14
N SER A 100 -6.17 -8.80 -10.92
CA SER A 100 -6.02 -7.37 -10.66
C SER A 100 -4.59 -6.87 -10.92
N MET A 101 -4.45 -5.57 -11.18
CA MET A 101 -3.14 -4.92 -11.30
C MET A 101 -2.29 -5.14 -10.04
N LEU A 102 -2.89 -4.99 -8.85
CA LEU A 102 -2.21 -5.20 -7.57
C LEU A 102 -1.72 -6.65 -7.44
N ALA A 103 -2.55 -7.63 -7.80
CA ALA A 103 -2.13 -9.01 -7.79
C ALA A 103 -0.95 -9.23 -8.74
N HIS A 104 -0.99 -8.72 -9.97
CA HIS A 104 0.14 -8.79 -10.91
C HIS A 104 1.41 -8.11 -10.37
N MET A 105 1.29 -6.95 -9.73
CA MET A 105 2.42 -6.23 -9.14
C MET A 105 3.09 -6.99 -8.00
N PHE A 106 2.32 -7.80 -7.25
CA PHE A 106 2.79 -8.43 -6.01
C PHE A 106 2.78 -9.98 -6.03
N ARG A 107 2.45 -10.60 -7.17
CA ARG A 107 2.52 -12.06 -7.41
C ARG A 107 3.94 -12.59 -7.30
N GLU A 108 4.88 -11.93 -7.98
CA GLU A 108 6.29 -12.28 -7.96
C GLU A 108 7.06 -11.28 -7.10
N LYS A 109 7.91 -11.79 -6.21
CA LYS A 109 8.94 -11.01 -5.54
C LYS A 109 9.89 -10.53 -6.67
N ASP A 110 10.21 -9.25 -6.73
CA ASP A 110 11.30 -8.67 -7.56
C ASP A 110 10.94 -8.07 -8.94
N VAL A 111 9.70 -8.18 -9.45
CA VAL A 111 9.37 -7.62 -10.78
C VAL A 111 9.22 -6.08 -10.79
N TRP A 112 8.90 -5.47 -9.64
CA TRP A 112 8.54 -4.04 -9.56
C TRP A 112 9.56 -3.16 -8.80
N GLY A 113 10.80 -3.62 -8.64
CA GLY A 113 11.86 -2.98 -7.84
C GLY A 113 12.23 -1.53 -8.18
N ASN A 114 11.59 -0.92 -9.18
CA ASN A 114 11.85 0.45 -9.64
C ASN A 114 10.82 1.51 -9.18
N LYS A 115 9.78 1.16 -8.39
CA LYS A 115 8.79 2.16 -7.90
C LYS A 115 8.67 2.23 -6.38
N GLN A 116 9.74 1.95 -5.65
CA GLN A 116 9.76 2.18 -4.20
C GLN A 116 10.45 3.51 -3.87
N ASP A 117 10.01 4.18 -2.80
CA ASP A 117 10.74 5.32 -2.23
C ASP A 117 11.91 4.86 -1.34
N GLU A 118 12.64 5.82 -0.77
CA GLU A 118 13.78 5.59 0.13
C GLU A 118 13.42 4.77 1.38
N CYS A 119 12.13 4.71 1.74
CA CYS A 119 11.61 3.94 2.87
C CYS A 119 11.06 2.56 2.46
N GLY A 120 11.15 2.19 1.17
CA GLY A 120 10.66 0.92 0.64
C GLY A 120 9.16 0.88 0.37
N ALA A 121 8.44 2.03 0.41
CA ALA A 121 7.02 2.06 0.11
C ALA A 121 6.78 2.08 -1.41
N TYR A 122 5.87 1.24 -1.89
CA TYR A 122 5.51 1.17 -3.31
C TYR A 122 4.66 2.38 -3.71
N LEU A 123 5.18 3.20 -4.62
CA LEU A 123 4.56 4.45 -5.05
C LEU A 123 3.47 4.19 -6.10
N ILE A 124 2.26 4.69 -5.82
CA ILE A 124 1.11 4.63 -6.72
C ILE A 124 0.48 6.03 -6.78
N ASP A 125 0.49 6.63 -7.97
CA ASP A 125 -0.04 7.98 -8.22
C ASP A 125 -1.56 7.95 -8.42
N ARG A 126 -2.30 7.66 -7.34
CA ARG A 126 -3.77 7.56 -7.30
C ARG A 126 -4.34 8.22 -6.04
N SER A 127 -5.66 8.40 -6.00
CA SER A 127 -6.33 9.04 -4.85
C SER A 127 -6.37 8.12 -3.62
N PRO A 128 -5.77 8.51 -2.48
CA PRO A 128 -5.83 7.69 -1.27
C PRO A 128 -7.22 7.63 -0.64
N GLU A 129 -8.06 8.64 -0.87
CA GLU A 129 -9.43 8.72 -0.31
C GLU A 129 -10.31 7.58 -0.80
N TYR A 130 -10.18 7.23 -2.08
CA TYR A 130 -10.97 6.18 -2.71
C TYR A 130 -10.31 4.80 -2.64
N PHE A 131 -9.04 4.73 -2.23
CA PHE A 131 -8.31 3.46 -2.10
C PHE A 131 -8.65 2.68 -0.83
N GLU A 132 -8.98 3.35 0.27
CA GLU A 132 -9.26 2.66 1.55
C GLU A 132 -10.42 1.63 1.46
N PRO A 133 -11.56 1.94 0.82
CA PRO A 133 -12.60 0.94 0.57
C PRO A 133 -12.13 -0.24 -0.29
N ILE A 134 -11.25 0.01 -1.27
CA ILE A 134 -10.67 -1.03 -2.12
C ILE A 134 -9.83 -1.99 -1.27
N LEU A 135 -8.93 -1.45 -0.45
CA LEU A 135 -8.07 -2.26 0.41
C LEU A 135 -8.86 -3.10 1.41
N ASN A 136 -9.94 -2.55 1.97
CA ASN A 136 -10.83 -3.27 2.88
C ASN A 136 -11.60 -4.39 2.16
N TYR A 137 -12.11 -4.15 0.94
CA TYR A 137 -12.67 -5.22 0.11
C TYR A 137 -11.67 -6.36 -0.12
N LEU A 138 -10.40 -6.06 -0.39
CA LEU A 138 -9.37 -7.09 -0.56
C LEU A 138 -9.09 -7.88 0.74
N ARG A 139 -9.25 -7.27 1.92
CA ARG A 139 -9.04 -7.93 3.22
C ARG A 139 -10.15 -8.91 3.59
N HIS A 140 -11.40 -8.51 3.44
CA HIS A 140 -12.55 -9.27 3.97
C HIS A 140 -13.63 -9.59 2.93
N GLY A 141 -13.51 -9.09 1.71
CA GLY A 141 -14.39 -9.40 0.60
C GLY A 141 -15.77 -8.74 0.65
N GLN A 142 -15.93 -7.68 1.43
CA GLN A 142 -17.20 -6.94 1.55
C GLN A 142 -17.02 -5.50 1.09
N LEU A 143 -17.99 -5.00 0.31
CA LEU A 143 -18.10 -3.59 -0.05
C LEU A 143 -18.68 -2.81 1.15
N ILE A 144 -17.82 -2.03 1.82
CA ILE A 144 -18.20 -1.13 2.92
C ILE A 144 -17.79 0.28 2.53
N ILE A 145 -18.75 1.20 2.51
CA ILE A 145 -18.54 2.59 2.11
C ILE A 145 -18.98 3.49 3.25
N ASN A 146 -18.04 4.25 3.80
CA ASN A 146 -18.32 5.21 4.87
C ASN A 146 -19.15 6.38 4.34
N GLU A 147 -19.90 7.02 5.23
CA GLU A 147 -20.63 8.25 4.91
C GLU A 147 -19.69 9.33 4.36
N GLY A 148 -20.13 10.02 3.30
CA GLY A 148 -19.35 11.08 2.64
C GLY A 148 -18.42 10.61 1.53
N ILE A 149 -18.14 9.30 1.39
CA ILE A 149 -17.33 8.78 0.28
C ILE A 149 -18.18 8.68 -0.99
N ASN A 150 -17.72 9.31 -2.07
CA ASN A 150 -18.38 9.22 -3.38
C ASN A 150 -18.13 7.85 -4.03
N LEU A 151 -19.20 7.06 -4.19
CA LEU A 151 -19.17 5.74 -4.84
C LEU A 151 -18.56 5.76 -6.25
N LEU A 152 -18.78 6.82 -7.03
CA LEU A 152 -18.20 6.95 -8.37
C LEU A 152 -16.67 7.05 -8.32
N GLY A 153 -16.12 7.73 -7.30
CA GLY A 153 -14.67 7.80 -7.10
C GLY A 153 -14.07 6.43 -6.78
N VAL A 154 -14.74 5.66 -5.93
CA VAL A 154 -14.32 4.28 -5.61
C VAL A 154 -14.44 3.36 -6.83
N LEU A 155 -15.49 3.53 -7.66
CA LEU A 155 -15.65 2.76 -8.91
C LEU A 155 -14.49 3.01 -9.88
N GLU A 156 -14.08 4.27 -10.04
CA GLU A 156 -12.95 4.60 -10.92
C GLU A 156 -11.63 4.00 -10.42
N GLU A 157 -11.38 3.97 -9.10
CA GLU A 157 -10.21 3.26 -8.56
C GLU A 157 -10.32 1.74 -8.71
N ALA A 158 -11.51 1.15 -8.48
CA ALA A 158 -11.71 -0.28 -8.68
C ALA A 158 -11.40 -0.71 -10.12
N ARG A 159 -11.81 0.09 -11.11
CA ARG A 159 -11.48 -0.10 -12.53
C ARG A 159 -9.98 0.08 -12.79
N PHE A 160 -9.35 1.11 -12.22
CA PHE A 160 -7.92 1.35 -12.37
C PHE A 160 -7.08 0.15 -11.88
N PHE A 161 -7.41 -0.39 -10.70
CA PHE A 161 -6.72 -1.55 -10.15
C PHE A 161 -7.16 -2.89 -10.75
N GLY A 162 -8.18 -2.91 -11.62
CA GLY A 162 -8.69 -4.14 -12.25
C GLY A 162 -9.37 -5.09 -11.25
N ILE A 163 -10.15 -4.54 -10.30
CA ILE A 163 -10.89 -5.32 -9.29
C ILE A 163 -12.32 -5.46 -9.78
N GLU A 164 -12.51 -6.36 -10.76
CA GLU A 164 -13.73 -6.46 -11.57
C GLU A 164 -14.99 -6.72 -10.75
N LEU A 165 -14.96 -7.70 -9.84
CA LEU A 165 -16.12 -8.03 -9.00
C LEU A 165 -16.56 -6.86 -8.11
N LEU A 166 -15.61 -6.06 -7.63
CA LEU A 166 -15.93 -4.86 -6.85
C LEU A 166 -16.53 -3.76 -7.72
N ALA A 167 -15.99 -3.58 -8.93
CA ALA A 167 -16.54 -2.61 -9.89
C ALA A 167 -18.00 -2.95 -10.24
N GLU A 168 -18.31 -4.21 -10.49
CA GLU A 168 -19.68 -4.68 -10.71
C GLU A 168 -20.61 -4.39 -9.52
N GLN A 169 -20.15 -4.68 -8.28
CA GLN A 169 -20.90 -4.38 -7.07
C GLN A 169 -21.19 -2.88 -6.91
N LEU A 170 -20.20 -2.04 -7.22
CA LEU A 170 -20.33 -0.58 -7.15
C LEU A 170 -21.31 -0.06 -8.21
N GLU A 171 -21.27 -0.56 -9.45
CA GLU A 171 -22.22 -0.18 -10.50
C GLU A 171 -23.67 -0.50 -10.12
N VAL A 172 -23.92 -1.66 -9.52
CA VAL A 172 -25.24 -2.04 -9.02
C VAL A 172 -25.67 -1.13 -7.87
N ALA A 173 -24.78 -0.86 -6.91
CA ALA A 173 -25.07 0.03 -5.79
C ALA A 173 -25.39 1.47 -6.25
N ILE A 174 -24.69 1.98 -7.25
CA ILE A 174 -24.93 3.31 -7.82
C ILE A 174 -26.29 3.35 -8.53
N LYS A 175 -26.62 2.34 -9.35
CA LYS A 175 -27.93 2.27 -10.04
C LYS A 175 -29.10 2.19 -9.06
N ASN A 176 -28.97 1.39 -8.00
CA ASN A 176 -30.01 1.25 -6.98
C ASN A 176 -30.22 2.53 -6.15
N ASN A 177 -29.21 3.39 -6.07
CA ASN A 177 -29.28 4.68 -5.37
C ASN A 177 -29.80 5.82 -6.27
N GLN A 178 -30.02 5.58 -7.57
CA GLN A 178 -30.68 6.55 -8.43
C GLN A 178 -32.22 6.45 -8.26
N PRO A 179 -32.93 7.58 -8.17
CA PRO A 179 -34.39 7.55 -8.25
C PRO A 179 -34.79 6.91 -9.59
N PRO A 180 -35.88 6.12 -9.64
CA PRO A 180 -36.31 5.46 -10.88
C PRO A 180 -36.42 6.50 -12.00
N GLU A 181 -35.71 6.26 -13.10
CA GLU A 181 -35.78 7.14 -14.26
C GLU A 181 -37.24 7.17 -14.76
N ASP A 182 -37.84 8.36 -14.74
CA ASP A 182 -39.18 8.60 -15.27
C ASP A 182 -39.12 8.55 -16.81
N HIS A 183 -39.02 7.34 -17.36
CA HIS A 183 -39.13 7.10 -18.79
C HIS A 183 -40.60 7.13 -19.22
N SER A 184 -41.24 8.29 -19.07
CA SER A 184 -42.52 8.59 -19.71
C SER A 184 -42.32 9.68 -20.77
N LEU A 185 -41.54 9.36 -21.81
CA LEU A 185 -41.61 10.07 -23.08
C LEU A 185 -42.55 9.29 -24.02
N HIS A 186 -43.85 9.41 -23.79
CA HIS A 186 -44.83 9.12 -24.83
C HIS A 186 -45.05 10.41 -25.64
N LEU A 187 -44.32 10.55 -26.76
CA LEU A 187 -44.75 11.44 -27.83
C LEU A 187 -46.02 10.83 -28.45
N SER A 188 -47.18 11.19 -27.92
CA SER A 188 -48.38 11.32 -28.74
C SER A 188 -48.78 12.77 -28.85
N GLN A 189 -49.37 13.06 -30.00
CA GLN A 189 -49.53 14.37 -30.59
C GLN A 189 -50.36 15.33 -29.72
N GLY A 190 -49.82 16.53 -29.57
CA GLY A 190 -50.48 17.81 -29.31
C GLY A 190 -51.74 17.85 -28.45
N VAL A 191 -51.62 18.36 -27.21
CA VAL A 191 -52.57 19.32 -26.63
C VAL A 191 -51.83 20.22 -25.63
N CYS A 192 -52.01 21.54 -25.73
CA CYS A 192 -51.59 22.50 -24.70
C CYS A 192 -52.36 22.26 -23.40
N SER A 193 -51.69 22.30 -22.24
CA SER A 193 -52.29 22.73 -20.96
C SER A 193 -51.20 23.16 -19.98
N VAL A 194 -51.35 24.37 -19.46
CA VAL A 194 -50.46 25.05 -18.52
C VAL A 194 -51.08 25.03 -17.12
N SER A 195 -50.28 24.57 -16.14
CA SER A 195 -50.15 24.99 -14.72
C SER A 195 -51.31 24.79 -13.71
N ALA A 196 -51.01 24.29 -12.48
CA ALA A 196 -50.58 25.19 -11.37
C ALA A 196 -50.40 24.55 -9.98
N GLY A 197 -49.32 25.02 -9.33
CA GLY A 197 -49.04 25.03 -7.88
C GLY A 197 -47.51 25.10 -7.67
N TYR A 198 -46.83 26.23 -7.43
CA TYR A 198 -47.18 27.46 -6.72
C TYR A 198 -46.51 28.71 -7.36
N THR A 199 -47.15 29.86 -7.12
CA THR A 199 -46.64 31.24 -7.26
C THR A 199 -46.19 31.70 -8.65
N HIS A 200 -47.13 32.22 -9.44
CA HIS A 200 -47.28 33.68 -9.61
C HIS A 200 -48.55 34.00 -10.41
N GLN A 201 -49.13 35.15 -10.07
CA GLN A 201 -50.40 35.67 -10.55
C GLN A 201 -50.40 35.85 -12.07
N ILE A 202 -51.38 35.30 -12.80
CA ILE A 202 -51.58 35.61 -14.22
C ILE A 202 -53.06 35.96 -14.45
N ARG A 203 -53.27 37.14 -15.04
CA ARG A 203 -54.56 37.75 -15.36
C ARG A 203 -55.09 37.17 -16.68
N ALA A 204 -56.36 36.77 -16.71
CA ALA A 204 -57.03 36.26 -17.92
C ALA A 204 -57.35 37.38 -18.94
N PRO A 205 -57.40 37.10 -20.26
CA PRO A 205 -57.81 38.08 -21.26
C PRO A 205 -59.34 38.24 -21.27
N LEU A 206 -59.79 39.49 -21.44
CA LEU A 206 -61.18 39.81 -21.72
C LEU A 206 -61.50 39.38 -23.16
N SER A 207 -62.38 38.40 -23.33
CA SER A 207 -63.07 38.17 -24.59
C SER A 207 -64.25 39.14 -24.68
N GLY A 208 -64.25 39.98 -25.71
CA GLY A 208 -65.33 40.91 -26.00
C GLY A 208 -66.63 40.24 -26.46
N THR A 209 -67.68 41.04 -26.40
CA THR A 209 -68.81 41.01 -27.34
C THR A 209 -68.82 42.33 -28.08
#